data_AF-A0A9D8RB85-F1
#
_entry.id   AF-A0A9D8RB85-F1
#
_cell.length_a   1.000
_cell.length_b   1.000
_cell.length_c   1.000
_cell.angle_alpha   90.00
_cell.angle_beta   90.00
_cell.angle_gamma   90.00
#
_symmetry.space_group_name_H-M   'P 1'
#
loop_
_entity.id
_entity.type
_entity.pdbx_description
1 polymer ?
#
loop_
_entity_poly.entity_id
_entity_poly.type
_entity_poly.pdbx_seq_one_letter_code
_entity_poly.pdbx_strand_id
1 'polypeptide(L)'
;MMKTLTIFCSLLLSTTSIAFLGSSLDMMIPWLMVMAAVVFADLAAGIRKSLKLGVRVTFSSACRETFGKLIVYSTIVLFVCMLDVASDGSGLIAKWACMFVMILEGGSIISNLLRPYGIIVTPKSILKWFLKKSPANITDEEAEELLK
;
A
#
# COMPACT_ATOMS: atom_id res chain seq x y z
N MET A 1 16.26 3.96 -47.74
CA MET A 1 17.02 4.22 -46.50
C MET A 1 16.11 4.61 -45.33
N MET A 2 15.27 5.65 -45.45
CA MET A 2 14.39 6.12 -44.36
C MET A 2 13.39 5.05 -43.86
N LYS A 3 12.72 4.30 -44.76
CA LYS A 3 11.78 3.23 -44.39
C LYS A 3 12.43 2.08 -43.62
N THR A 4 13.65 1.68 -44.01
CA THR A 4 14.41 0.61 -43.36
C THR A 4 14.85 1.02 -41.95
N LEU A 5 15.25 2.28 -41.77
CA LEU A 5 15.60 2.84 -40.47
C LEU A 5 14.38 2.91 -39.53
N THR A 6 13.21 3.32 -40.04
CA THR A 6 11.97 3.33 -39.25
C THR A 6 11.59 1.92 -38.82
N ILE A 7 11.62 0.94 -39.73
CA ILE A 7 11.27 -0.46 -39.40
C ILE A 7 12.22 -1.02 -38.33
N PHE A 8 13.53 -0.77 -38.43
CA PHE A 8 14.51 -1.21 -37.45
C PHE A 8 14.28 -0.57 -36.06
N CYS A 9 14.02 0.74 -36.03
CA CYS A 9 13.70 1.45 -34.78
C CYS A 9 12.40 0.91 -34.14
N SER A 10 11.35 0.70 -34.94
CA SER A 10 10.09 0.11 -34.46
C SER A 10 10.27 -1.29 -33.89
N LEU A 11 11.12 -2.11 -34.52
CA LEU A 11 11.41 -3.48 -34.07
C LEU A 11 12.17 -3.48 -32.73
N LEU A 12 13.17 -2.61 -32.60
CA LEU A 12 13.90 -2.42 -31.35
C LEU A 12 12.99 -1.92 -30.24
N LEU A 13 12.16 -0.92 -30.52
CA LEU A 13 11.23 -0.37 -29.52
C LEU A 13 10.22 -1.44 -29.04
N SER A 14 9.72 -2.26 -29.98
CA SER A 14 8.74 -3.31 -29.67
C SER A 14 9.36 -4.41 -28.80
N THR A 15 10.58 -4.85 -29.12
CA THR A 15 11.28 -5.90 -28.38
C THR A 15 11.67 -5.44 -26.98
N THR A 16 12.19 -4.22 -26.82
CA THR A 16 12.52 -3.65 -25.50
C THR A 16 11.26 -3.43 -24.66
N SER A 17 10.15 -2.99 -25.28
CA SER A 17 8.89 -2.78 -24.57
C SER A 17 8.29 -4.10 -24.06
N ILE A 18 8.35 -5.18 -24.86
CA ILE A 18 7.88 -6.50 -24.45
C ILE A 18 8.74 -7.06 -23.31
N ALA A 19 10.06 -6.91 -23.40
CA ALA A 19 10.98 -7.35 -22.34
C ALA A 19 10.76 -6.56 -21.02
N PHE A 20 10.53 -5.26 -21.13
CA PHE A 20 10.19 -4.40 -19.99
C PHE A 20 8.86 -4.81 -19.34
N LEU A 21 7.82 -5.04 -20.14
CA LEU A 21 6.51 -5.48 -19.65
C LEU A 21 6.58 -6.86 -18.98
N GLY A 22 7.31 -7.82 -19.57
CA GLY A 22 7.50 -9.14 -18.98
C GLY A 22 8.17 -9.05 -17.61
N SER A 23 9.29 -8.32 -17.53
CA SER A 23 10.02 -8.13 -16.27
C SER A 23 9.17 -7.41 -15.21
N SER A 24 8.36 -6.45 -15.63
CA SER A 24 7.44 -5.73 -14.74
C SER A 24 6.34 -6.64 -14.21
N LEU A 25 5.73 -7.46 -15.06
CA LEU A 25 4.65 -8.38 -14.65
C LEU A 25 5.14 -9.45 -13.66
N ASP A 26 6.31 -10.04 -13.91
CA ASP A 26 6.90 -11.04 -13.02
C ASP A 26 7.15 -10.46 -11.61
N MET A 27 7.56 -9.19 -11.54
CA MET A 27 7.72 -8.50 -10.26
C MET A 27 6.37 -8.14 -9.62
N MET A 28 5.35 -7.76 -10.40
CA MET A 28 4.04 -7.32 -9.89
C MET A 28 3.22 -8.43 -9.22
N ILE A 29 3.19 -9.63 -9.81
CA ILE A 29 2.33 -10.73 -9.38
C ILE A 29 2.44 -11.03 -7.86
N PRO A 30 3.63 -11.26 -7.29
CA PRO A 30 3.74 -11.56 -5.86
C PRO A 30 3.25 -10.39 -4.98
N TRP A 31 3.54 -9.15 -5.36
CA TRP A 31 3.13 -7.97 -4.58
C TRP A 31 1.62 -7.74 -4.63
N LEU A 32 0.97 -7.97 -5.77
CA LEU A 32 -0.48 -7.90 -5.90
C LEU A 32 -1.18 -8.93 -5.01
N MET A 33 -0.65 -10.17 -4.96
CA MET A 33 -1.18 -11.22 -4.07
C MET A 33 -1.08 -10.84 -2.60
N VAL A 34 0.07 -10.29 -2.19
CA VAL A 34 0.30 -9.83 -0.81
C VAL A 34 -0.64 -8.68 -0.45
N MET A 35 -0.80 -7.68 -1.33
CA MET A 35 -1.71 -6.56 -1.08
C MET A 35 -3.16 -7.01 -0.97
N ALA A 36 -3.61 -7.90 -1.86
CA ALA A 36 -4.94 -8.46 -1.79
C ALA A 36 -5.18 -9.17 -0.45
N ALA A 37 -4.22 -9.99 0.01
CA ALA A 37 -4.32 -10.68 1.29
C ALA A 37 -4.43 -9.70 2.48
N VAL A 38 -3.63 -8.62 2.49
CA VAL A 38 -3.67 -7.61 3.55
C VAL A 38 -5.02 -6.86 3.57
N VAL A 39 -5.54 -6.50 2.39
CA VAL A 39 -6.85 -5.83 2.27
C VAL A 39 -7.99 -6.75 2.75
N PHE A 40 -7.95 -8.03 2.41
CA PHE A 40 -8.93 -9.00 2.93
C PHE A 40 -8.82 -9.18 4.44
N ALA A 41 -7.62 -9.15 5.00
CA ALA A 41 -7.42 -9.21 6.45
C ALA A 41 -7.99 -7.97 7.16
N ASP A 42 -7.82 -6.77 6.59
CA ASP A 42 -8.44 -5.54 7.10
C ASP A 42 -9.97 -5.60 7.05
N LEU A 43 -10.55 -6.10 5.96
CA LEU A 43 -12.00 -6.32 5.87
C LEU A 43 -12.48 -7.30 6.95
N ALA A 44 -11.79 -8.42 7.16
CA ALA A 44 -12.15 -9.39 8.20
C ALA A 44 -12.10 -8.78 9.60
N ALA A 45 -11.08 -7.97 9.89
CA ALA A 45 -10.96 -7.22 11.15
C ALA A 45 -12.09 -6.19 11.31
N GLY A 46 -12.43 -5.47 10.24
CA GLY A 46 -13.53 -4.51 10.19
C GLY A 46 -14.91 -5.15 10.43
N ILE A 47 -15.17 -6.32 9.82
CA ILE A 47 -16.40 -7.10 10.05
C ILE A 47 -16.47 -7.56 11.50
N ARG A 48 -15.37 -8.11 12.04
CA ARG A 48 -15.33 -8.56 13.45
C ARG A 48 -15.59 -7.42 14.43
N LYS A 49 -15.05 -6.24 14.14
CA LYS A 49 -15.32 -5.00 14.90
C LYS A 49 -16.79 -4.60 14.84
N SER A 50 -17.39 -4.59 13.65
CA SER A 50 -18.82 -4.26 13.47
C SER A 50 -19.72 -5.19 14.27
N LEU A 51 -19.41 -6.49 14.28
CA LEU A 51 -20.17 -7.49 15.02
C LEU A 51 -20.07 -7.26 16.55
N LYS A 52 -18.86 -6.99 17.07
CA LYS A 52 -18.64 -6.77 18.51
C LYS A 52 -19.27 -5.47 19.03
N LEU A 53 -19.30 -4.42 18.22
CA LEU A 53 -19.87 -3.12 18.61
C LEU A 53 -21.39 -3.04 18.39
N GLY A 54 -22.02 -4.08 17.83
CA GLY A 54 -23.46 -4.09 17.54
C GLY A 54 -23.90 -3.06 16.48
N VAL A 55 -22.95 -2.40 15.81
CA VAL A 55 -23.24 -1.43 14.75
C VAL A 55 -23.55 -2.19 13.48
N ARG A 56 -24.72 -1.92 12.88
CA ARG A 56 -25.09 -2.51 11.57
C ARG A 56 -24.35 -1.79 10.44
N VAL A 57 -23.19 -2.32 10.06
CA VAL A 57 -22.56 -1.95 8.79
C VAL A 57 -23.20 -2.77 7.69
N THR A 58 -23.70 -2.10 6.65
CA THR A 58 -24.23 -2.80 5.46
C THR A 58 -23.06 -3.43 4.71
N PHE A 59 -23.21 -4.69 4.31
CA PHE A 59 -22.18 -5.43 3.57
C PHE A 59 -21.70 -4.66 2.31
N SER A 60 -22.63 -4.02 1.60
CA SER A 60 -22.35 -3.17 0.44
C SER A 60 -21.39 -2.00 0.75
N SER A 61 -21.53 -1.36 1.91
CA SER A 61 -20.65 -0.25 2.30
C SER A 61 -19.24 -0.73 2.61
N ALA A 62 -19.12 -1.83 3.35
CA ALA A 62 -17.82 -2.43 3.68
C ALA A 62 -17.08 -2.92 2.43
N CYS A 63 -17.80 -3.56 1.49
CA CYS A 63 -17.23 -3.97 0.22
C CYS A 63 -16.75 -2.78 -0.60
N ARG A 64 -17.52 -1.69 -0.70
CA ARG A 64 -17.13 -0.49 -1.45
C ARG A 64 -15.84 0.14 -0.91
N GLU A 65 -15.72 0.24 0.40
CA GLU A 65 -14.50 0.75 1.05
C GLU A 65 -13.30 -0.16 0.79
N THR A 66 -13.51 -1.48 0.84
CA THR A 66 -12.49 -2.49 0.53
C THR A 66 -12.04 -2.43 -0.93
N PHE A 67 -12.96 -2.30 -1.89
CA PHE A 67 -12.62 -2.14 -3.31
C PHE A 67 -11.86 -0.85 -3.58
N GLY A 68 -12.19 0.24 -2.90
CA GLY A 68 -11.43 1.49 -2.97
C GLY A 68 -9.97 1.28 -2.57
N LYS A 69 -9.75 0.63 -1.42
CA LYS A 69 -8.39 0.27 -0.95
C LYS A 69 -7.67 -0.65 -1.93
N LEU A 70 -8.35 -1.69 -2.42
CA LEU A 70 -7.79 -2.66 -3.35
C LEU A 70 -7.28 -1.99 -4.63
N ILE A 71 -8.05 -1.08 -5.22
CA ILE A 71 -7.68 -0.37 -6.46
C ILE A 71 -6.49 0.55 -6.21
N VAL A 72 -6.50 1.33 -5.12
CA VAL A 72 -5.41 2.25 -4.78
C VAL A 72 -4.11 1.47 -4.58
N TYR A 73 -4.12 0.39 -3.80
CA TYR A 73 -2.92 -0.40 -3.54
C TYR A 73 -2.44 -1.17 -4.76
N SER A 74 -3.35 -1.69 -5.59
CA SER A 74 -2.97 -2.31 -6.86
C SER A 74 -2.31 -1.29 -7.79
N THR A 75 -2.82 -0.05 -7.84
CA THR A 75 -2.24 1.02 -8.67
C THR A 75 -0.84 1.41 -8.18
N ILE A 76 -0.64 1.50 -6.87
CA ILE A 76 0.68 1.77 -6.28
C ILE A 76 1.66 0.65 -6.62
N VAL A 77 1.26 -0.62 -6.46
CA VAL A 77 2.11 -1.77 -6.82
C VAL A 77 2.52 -1.73 -8.28
N LEU A 78 1.56 -1.50 -9.19
CA LEU A 78 1.83 -1.40 -10.63
C LEU A 78 2.83 -0.27 -10.93
N PHE A 79 2.61 0.92 -10.36
CA PHE A 79 3.49 2.07 -10.56
C PHE A 79 4.91 1.80 -10.05
N VAL A 80 5.05 1.29 -8.82
CA VAL A 80 6.38 1.08 -8.23
C VAL A 80 7.13 -0.05 -8.90
N CYS A 81 6.45 -1.14 -9.30
CA CYS A 81 7.12 -2.24 -10.02
C CYS A 81 7.64 -1.77 -11.40
N MET A 82 6.88 -0.93 -12.12
CA MET A 82 7.37 -0.33 -13.37
C MET A 82 8.53 0.63 -13.13
N LEU A 83 8.47 1.42 -12.06
CA LEU A 83 9.54 2.35 -11.69
C LEU A 83 10.83 1.60 -11.33
N ASP A 84 10.73 0.50 -10.61
CA ASP A 84 11.86 -0.33 -10.20
C ASP A 84 12.56 -0.95 -11.43
N VAL A 85 11.80 -1.56 -12.35
CA VAL A 85 12.32 -2.10 -13.62
C VAL A 85 12.91 -1.00 -14.51
N ALA A 86 12.36 0.22 -14.47
CA ALA A 86 12.92 1.36 -15.21
C ALA A 86 14.20 1.93 -14.58
N SER A 87 14.44 1.68 -13.29
CA SER A 87 15.58 2.22 -12.54
C SER A 87 16.79 1.28 -12.61
N ASP A 88 16.71 0.10 -11.99
CA ASP A 88 17.79 -0.90 -11.99
C ASP A 88 17.31 -2.37 -12.01
N GLY A 89 16.00 -2.61 -11.83
CA GLY A 89 15.40 -3.95 -11.78
C GLY A 89 15.79 -4.80 -10.56
N SER A 90 16.37 -4.22 -9.52
CA SER A 90 16.83 -4.92 -8.31
C SER A 90 15.70 -5.36 -7.37
N GLY A 91 14.48 -4.86 -7.56
CA GLY A 91 13.32 -5.11 -6.70
C GLY A 91 13.37 -4.37 -5.36
N LEU A 92 14.40 -3.58 -5.09
CA LEU A 92 14.55 -2.87 -3.82
C LEU A 92 13.48 -1.79 -3.65
N ILE A 93 13.21 -1.01 -4.68
CA ILE A 93 12.25 0.10 -4.61
C ILE A 93 10.84 -0.46 -4.45
N ALA A 94 10.50 -1.48 -5.24
CA ALA A 94 9.24 -2.23 -5.11
C ALA A 94 9.07 -2.82 -3.71
N LYS A 95 10.10 -3.47 -3.18
CA LYS A 95 10.08 -4.08 -1.84
C LYS A 95 9.82 -3.07 -0.74
N TRP A 96 10.56 -1.96 -0.71
CA TRP A 96 10.42 -0.94 0.35
C TRP A 96 9.07 -0.22 0.27
N ALA A 97 8.62 0.14 -0.93
CA ALA A 97 7.32 0.80 -1.08
C ALA A 97 6.16 -0.13 -0.71
N CYS A 98 6.19 -1.39 -1.16
CA CYS A 98 5.14 -2.36 -0.82
C CYS A 98 5.13 -2.65 0.68
N MET A 99 6.29 -2.79 1.32
CA MET A 99 6.38 -2.92 2.77
C MET A 99 5.82 -1.72 3.52
N PHE A 100 6.06 -0.49 3.03
CA PHE A 100 5.51 0.71 3.64
C PHE A 100 3.97 0.70 3.64
N VAL A 101 3.37 0.36 2.49
CA VAL A 101 1.90 0.23 2.39
C VAL A 101 1.37 -0.88 3.31
N MET A 102 2.07 -2.01 3.41
CA MET A 102 1.70 -3.09 4.35
C MET A 102 1.72 -2.64 5.80
N ILE A 103 2.69 -1.79 6.20
CA ILE A 103 2.76 -1.25 7.56
C ILE A 103 1.57 -0.31 7.82
N LEU A 104 1.22 0.56 6.87
CA LEU A 104 0.07 1.46 7.00
C LEU A 104 -1.24 0.69 7.18
N GLU A 105 -1.47 -0.35 6.37
CA GLU A 105 -2.66 -1.20 6.50
C GLU A 105 -2.60 -2.11 7.74
N GLY A 106 -1.42 -2.58 8.12
CA GLY A 106 -1.23 -3.27 9.39
C GLY A 106 -1.68 -2.41 10.57
N GLY A 107 -1.40 -1.10 10.52
CA GLY A 107 -1.94 -0.11 11.46
C GLY A 107 -3.46 -0.02 11.43
N SER A 108 -4.09 -0.04 10.25
CA SER A 108 -5.56 -0.07 10.10
C SER A 108 -6.16 -1.33 10.75
N ILE A 109 -5.58 -2.50 10.50
CA ILE A 109 -6.01 -3.78 11.07
C ILE A 109 -5.93 -3.74 12.60
N ILE A 110 -4.80 -3.29 13.14
CA ILE A 110 -4.58 -3.18 14.59
C ILE A 110 -5.57 -2.19 15.20
N SER A 111 -5.82 -1.04 14.56
CA SER A 111 -6.82 -0.06 15.01
C SER A 111 -8.22 -0.67 15.04
N ASN A 112 -8.59 -1.42 14.00
CA ASN A 112 -9.88 -2.12 13.94
C ASN A 112 -10.01 -3.21 15.02
N LEU A 113 -8.92 -3.89 15.37
CA LEU A 113 -8.90 -4.93 16.41
C LEU A 113 -8.94 -4.36 17.84
N LEU A 114 -8.35 -3.19 18.07
CA LEU A 114 -8.24 -2.56 19.40
C LEU A 114 -9.47 -1.73 19.78
N ARG A 115 -10.23 -1.22 18.79
CA ARG A 115 -11.44 -0.42 19.02
C ARG A 115 -12.51 -1.08 19.91
N PRO A 116 -12.78 -2.40 19.82
CA PRO A 116 -13.69 -3.11 20.72
C PRO A 116 -13.26 -3.13 22.19
N TYR A 117 -11.98 -2.84 22.49
CA TYR A 117 -11.45 -2.76 23.85
C TYR A 117 -11.41 -1.32 24.39
N GLY A 118 -12.03 -0.36 23.68
CA GLY A 118 -12.08 1.04 24.08
C GLY A 118 -10.84 1.87 23.74
N ILE A 119 -9.83 1.26 23.11
CA ILE A 119 -8.60 1.96 22.69
C ILE A 119 -8.82 2.54 21.30
N ILE A 120 -8.96 3.86 21.21
CA ILE A 120 -9.09 4.58 19.94
C ILE A 120 -7.69 4.87 19.40
N VAL A 121 -7.23 4.00 18.50
CA VAL A 121 -5.94 4.17 17.82
C VAL A 121 -6.15 5.11 16.62
N THR A 122 -5.86 6.39 16.83
CA THR A 122 -5.88 7.43 15.80
C THR A 122 -4.50 7.50 15.14
N PRO A 123 -4.37 7.80 13.83
CA PRO A 123 -3.07 7.99 13.19
C PRO A 123 -2.17 9.00 13.95
N LYS A 124 -2.79 10.04 14.51
CA LYS A 124 -2.13 11.02 15.39
C LYS A 124 -1.54 10.41 16.66
N SER A 125 -2.20 9.43 17.29
CA SER A 125 -1.68 8.79 18.51
C SER A 125 -0.58 7.78 18.20
N ILE A 126 -0.63 7.10 17.05
CA ILE A 126 0.50 6.29 16.55
C ILE A 126 1.70 7.19 16.26
N LEU A 127 1.50 8.32 15.58
CA LEU A 127 2.56 9.27 15.27
C LEU A 127 3.15 9.91 16.54
N LYS A 128 2.31 10.27 17.52
CA LYS A 128 2.75 10.75 18.85
C LYS A 128 3.59 9.71 19.58
N TRP A 129 3.23 8.43 19.50
CA TRP A 129 4.01 7.34 20.09
C TRP A 129 5.37 7.13 19.38
N PHE A 130 5.40 7.21 18.04
CA PHE A 130 6.64 7.16 17.27
C PHE A 130 7.56 8.34 17.54
N LEU A 131 7.02 9.56 17.63
CA LEU A 131 7.78 10.77 17.96
C LEU A 131 8.38 10.71 19.38
N LYS A 132 7.62 10.16 20.34
CA LYS A 132 8.09 9.95 21.72
C LYS A 132 9.19 8.90 21.83
N LYS A 133 9.21 7.90 20.94
CA LYS A 133 10.25 6.85 20.88
C LYS A 133 11.51 7.32 20.13
N SER A 134 11.42 8.37 19.34
CA SER A 134 12.53 8.99 18.60
C SER A 134 13.55 9.62 19.58
N PRO A 135 14.86 9.63 19.28
CA PRO A 135 15.91 10.14 20.18
C PRO A 135 15.77 11.61 20.61
N ALA A 136 14.82 12.35 20.04
CA ALA A 136 14.55 13.74 20.38
C ALA A 136 13.80 13.94 21.72
N ASN A 137 13.26 12.88 22.36
CA ASN A 137 12.54 12.94 23.65
C ASN A 137 11.56 14.13 23.76
N ILE A 138 10.78 14.33 22.70
CA ILE A 138 9.84 15.44 22.53
C ILE A 138 8.72 15.31 23.57
N THR A 139 8.46 16.38 24.33
CA THR A 139 7.41 16.43 25.36
C THR A 139 6.01 16.43 24.73
N ASP A 140 4.99 16.07 25.51
CA ASP A 140 3.61 15.93 25.01
C ASP A 140 3.04 17.25 24.43
N GLU A 141 3.60 18.40 24.84
CA GLU A 141 3.28 19.75 24.35
C GLU A 141 3.89 20.04 22.97
N GLU A 142 5.20 19.78 22.79
CA GLU A 142 5.88 19.97 21.49
C GLU A 142 5.32 19.02 20.41
N ALA A 143 4.94 17.80 20.80
CA ALA A 143 4.29 16.86 19.89
C ALA A 143 2.88 17.32 19.47
N GLU A 144 2.16 18.07 20.30
CA GLU A 144 0.86 18.65 19.92
C GLU A 144 1.00 19.88 19.02
N GLU A 145 2.06 20.67 19.20
CA GLU A 145 2.35 21.82 18.36
C GLU A 145 2.76 21.41 16.94
N LEU A 146 3.53 20.32 16.79
CA LEU A 146 3.92 19.76 15.48
C LEU A 146 2.78 19.03 14.74
N LEU A 147 1.67 18.70 15.42
CA LEU A 147 0.54 17.94 14.88
C LEU A 147 -0.73 18.79 14.61
N LYS A 148 -0.63 20.11 14.80
CA LYS A 148 -1.62 21.10 14.31
C LYS A 148 -1.45 21.32 12.82
#